data_AF-A0A3E2HQN5-F1
#
_entry.id   AF-A0A3E2HQN5-F1
#
_cell.length_a   1.000
_cell.length_b   1.000
_cell.length_c   1.000
_cell.angle_alpha   90.00
_cell.angle_beta   90.00
_cell.angle_gamma   90.00
#
_symmetry.space_group_name_H-M   'P 1'
#
loop_
_entity.id
_entity.type
_entity.pdbx_description
1 polymer ?
#
loop_
_entity_poly.entity_id
_entity_poly.type
_entity_poly.pdbx_seq_one_letter_code
_entity_poly.pdbx_strand_id
1 'polypeptide(L)'
;MMWCFVGMPITAPIALIPVIPNLPFFYLVFRAWSHWRALAGSKHLEFLLNKNLLAPQPSRILDEIYSRGKPDFGAKTNLKVGQIAPERGVPKGPNWATEQEVMVLRKEDAKQISQALEVPELEIELGRAVWQVRRILKAQEALVEEKKDLNKAGSERP
;
A
#
# COMPACT_ATOMS: atom_id res chain seq x y z
N MET A 1 12.47 8.06 -14.77
CA MET A 1 13.68 7.37 -15.25
C MET A 1 14.30 8.06 -16.46
N MET A 2 13.61 8.17 -17.61
CA MET A 2 14.22 8.77 -18.83
C MET A 2 14.74 10.21 -18.64
N TRP A 3 14.01 11.07 -17.92
CA TRP A 3 14.42 12.45 -17.68
C TRP A 3 15.70 12.63 -16.85
N CYS A 4 16.09 11.64 -16.04
CA CYS A 4 17.32 11.69 -15.25
C CYS A 4 18.56 11.40 -16.11
N PHE A 5 18.44 10.50 -17.10
CA PHE A 5 19.51 10.20 -18.06
C PHE A 5 19.74 11.35 -19.05
N VAL A 6 18.69 12.11 -19.38
CA VAL A 6 18.78 13.32 -20.23
C VAL A 6 19.41 14.50 -19.47
N GLY A 7 19.18 14.62 -18.16
CA GLY A 7 19.77 15.68 -17.34
C GLY A 7 21.26 15.50 -16.98
N MET A 8 21.77 14.26 -16.99
CA MET A 8 23.18 13.96 -16.70
C MET A 8 24.19 14.63 -17.65
N PRO A 9 24.06 14.56 -19.00
CA PRO A 9 25.03 15.19 -19.90
C PRO A 9 25.00 16.72 -19.84
N ILE A 10 23.83 17.31 -19.52
CA ILE A 10 23.66 18.77 -19.42
C ILE A 10 24.31 19.32 -18.14
N THR A 11 24.31 18.53 -17.06
CA THR A 11 24.90 18.91 -15.76
C THR A 11 26.35 18.44 -15.58
N ALA A 12 26.86 17.58 -16.46
CA ALA A 12 28.23 17.12 -16.50
C ALA A 12 29.29 18.24 -16.60
N PRO A 13 29.15 19.29 -17.45
CA PRO A 13 30.15 20.36 -17.51
C PRO A 13 30.21 21.21 -16.22
N ILE A 14 29.13 21.27 -15.45
CA ILE A 14 29.08 21.97 -14.14
C ILE A 14 29.78 21.13 -13.06
N ALA A 15 29.91 19.81 -13.24
CA ALA A 15 30.68 18.94 -12.34
C ALA A 15 32.20 19.13 -12.44
N LEU A 16 32.67 19.67 -13.57
CA LEU A 16 34.10 19.85 -13.85
C LEU A 16 34.67 21.15 -13.26
N ILE A 17 33.82 22.10 -12.84
CA ILE A 17 34.24 23.40 -12.27
C ILE A 17 34.35 23.27 -10.74
N PRO A 18 35.54 23.41 -10.14
CA PRO A 18 35.80 23.05 -8.74
C PRO A 18 35.34 24.10 -7.70
N VAL A 19 34.43 25.02 -8.03
CA VAL A 19 34.15 26.20 -7.17
C VAL A 19 32.85 26.09 -6.36
N ILE A 20 31.94 25.15 -6.66
CA ILE A 20 30.66 24.97 -5.91
C ILE A 20 30.37 23.46 -5.78
N PRO A 21 29.95 22.94 -4.60
CA PRO A 21 29.55 21.53 -4.50
C PRO A 21 28.39 21.28 -5.47
N ASN A 22 28.59 20.43 -6.48
CA ASN A 22 27.63 20.17 -7.55
C ASN A 22 26.45 19.27 -7.08
N LEU A 23 25.61 19.80 -6.19
CA LEU A 23 24.38 19.15 -5.71
C LEU A 23 23.48 18.59 -6.83
N PRO A 24 23.23 19.27 -7.97
CA PRO A 24 22.29 18.75 -8.97
C PRO A 24 22.79 17.47 -9.66
N PHE A 25 24.08 17.34 -9.98
CA PHE A 25 24.61 16.10 -10.56
C PHE A 25 24.58 14.94 -9.55
N PHE A 26 25.08 15.16 -8.33
CA PHE A 26 25.07 14.13 -7.28
C PHE A 26 23.63 13.69 -6.95
N TYR A 27 22.67 14.60 -6.95
CA TYR A 27 21.25 14.27 -6.79
C TYR A 27 20.72 13.38 -7.92
N LEU A 28 21.05 13.69 -9.18
CA LEU A 28 20.62 12.87 -10.33
C LEU A 28 21.24 11.47 -10.30
N VAL A 29 22.51 11.34 -9.94
CA VAL A 29 23.19 10.04 -9.76
C VAL A 29 22.56 9.25 -8.61
N PHE A 30 22.38 9.88 -7.44
CA PHE A 30 21.73 9.24 -6.29
C PHE A 30 20.30 8.79 -6.61
N ARG A 31 19.55 9.62 -7.34
CA ARG A 31 18.19 9.30 -7.79
C ARG A 31 18.18 8.11 -8.74
N ALA A 32 19.07 8.08 -9.74
CA ALA A 32 19.20 6.94 -10.64
C ALA A 32 19.56 5.64 -9.88
N TRP A 33 20.52 5.72 -8.95
CA TRP A 33 20.93 4.56 -8.13
C TRP A 33 19.80 4.04 -7.23
N SER A 34 19.09 4.93 -6.54
CA SER A 34 17.98 4.55 -5.65
C SER A 34 16.89 3.80 -6.40
N HIS A 35 16.56 4.28 -7.61
CA HIS A 35 15.58 3.61 -8.46
C HIS A 35 16.07 2.27 -9.02
N TRP A 36 17.35 2.16 -9.38
CA TRP A 36 17.91 0.88 -9.79
C TRP A 36 17.89 -0.15 -8.65
N ARG A 37 18.26 0.27 -7.43
CA ARG A 37 18.17 -0.57 -6.22
C ARG A 37 16.74 -1.01 -5.93
N ALA A 38 15.76 -0.12 -6.08
CA ALA A 38 14.34 -0.47 -5.92
C ALA A 38 13.90 -1.52 -6.95
N LEU A 39 14.28 -1.38 -8.22
CA LEU A 39 13.97 -2.35 -9.28
C LEU A 39 14.67 -3.70 -9.04
N ALA A 40 15.91 -3.69 -8.57
CA ALA A 40 16.63 -4.92 -8.24
C ALA A 40 15.96 -5.65 -7.06
N GLY A 41 15.53 -4.92 -6.03
CA GLY A 41 14.80 -5.47 -4.89
C GLY A 41 13.44 -6.05 -5.29
N SER A 42 12.68 -5.37 -6.15
CA SER A 42 11.38 -5.88 -6.61
C SER A 42 11.51 -7.16 -7.45
N LYS A 43 12.51 -7.24 -8.33
CA LYS A 43 12.82 -8.46 -9.08
C LYS A 43 13.19 -9.63 -8.16
N HIS A 44 13.91 -9.37 -7.07
CA HIS A 44 14.23 -10.41 -6.10
C HIS A 44 12.98 -10.89 -5.36
N LEU A 45 12.09 -9.97 -4.96
CA LEU A 45 10.81 -10.31 -4.34
C LEU A 45 9.92 -11.13 -5.30
N GLU A 46 9.87 -10.75 -6.57
CA GLU A 46 9.17 -11.49 -7.62
C GLU A 46 9.73 -12.91 -7.79
N PHE A 47 11.06 -13.06 -7.75
CA PHE A 47 11.69 -14.38 -7.78
C PHE A 47 11.28 -15.24 -6.57
N LEU A 48 11.30 -14.70 -5.35
CA LEU A 48 10.88 -15.42 -4.15
C LEU A 48 9.42 -15.86 -4.24
N LEU A 49 8.55 -15.00 -4.77
CA LEU A 49 7.14 -15.28 -4.96
C LEU A 49 6.91 -16.36 -6.03
N ASN A 50 7.53 -16.22 -7.21
CA ASN A 50 7.39 -17.16 -8.32
C ASN A 50 7.93 -18.56 -7.98
N LYS A 51 8.97 -18.62 -7.16
CA LYS A 51 9.55 -19.87 -6.67
C LYS A 51 8.82 -20.43 -5.44
N ASN A 52 7.77 -19.77 -4.96
CA ASN A 52 7.02 -20.13 -3.76
C ASN A 52 7.94 -20.38 -2.55
N LEU A 53 9.01 -19.58 -2.42
CA LEU A 53 9.97 -19.68 -1.32
C LEU A 53 9.49 -18.97 -0.04
N LEU A 54 8.31 -18.35 -0.10
CA LEU A 54 7.65 -17.74 1.03
C LEU A 54 6.71 -18.76 1.67
N ALA A 55 6.96 -19.10 2.94
CA ALA A 55 6.07 -19.93 3.74
C ALA A 55 5.16 -19.02 4.58
N PRO A 56 3.88 -18.79 4.19
CA PRO A 56 2.97 -18.02 5.01
C PRO A 56 2.77 -18.74 6.35
N GLN A 57 2.98 -18.03 7.46
CA GLN A 57 2.77 -18.55 8.79
C GLN A 57 1.49 -17.94 9.38
N PRO A 58 0.52 -18.78 9.80
CA PRO A 58 -0.66 -18.26 10.48
C PRO A 58 -0.26 -17.72 11.85
N SER A 59 -0.74 -16.53 12.19
CA SER A 59 -0.45 -15.89 13.47
C SER A 59 -1.74 -15.56 14.19
N ARG A 60 -2.02 -16.31 15.26
CA ARG A 60 -3.23 -16.12 16.09
C ARG A 60 -3.36 -14.69 16.63
N ILE A 61 -2.22 -14.06 16.94
CA ILE A 61 -2.19 -12.70 17.48
C ILE A 61 -2.71 -11.69 16.46
N LEU A 62 -2.30 -11.78 15.20
CA LEU A 62 -2.82 -10.90 14.15
C LEU A 62 -4.31 -11.20 13.89
N ASP A 63 -4.71 -12.47 13.88
CA ASP A 63 -6.11 -12.87 13.68
C ASP A 63 -7.04 -12.22 14.71
N GLU A 64 -6.61 -12.13 15.96
CA GLU A 64 -7.35 -11.46 17.04
C GLU A 64 -7.47 -9.95 16.79
N ILE A 65 -6.36 -9.29 16.47
CA ILE A 65 -6.32 -7.84 16.21
C ILE A 65 -7.20 -7.48 15.01
N TYR A 66 -7.11 -8.24 13.92
CA TYR A 66 -7.94 -8.06 12.73
C TYR A 66 -9.42 -8.36 13.00
N SER A 67 -9.74 -9.30 13.89
CA SER A 67 -11.13 -9.64 14.22
C SER A 67 -11.88 -8.50 14.91
N ARG A 68 -11.19 -7.61 15.62
CA ARG A 68 -11.79 -6.40 16.21
C ARG A 68 -12.21 -5.35 15.17
N GLY A 69 -11.67 -5.44 13.95
CA GLY A 69 -11.92 -4.51 12.86
C GLY A 69 -12.86 -5.03 11.78
N LYS A 70 -13.40 -6.24 11.94
CA LYS A 70 -14.33 -6.83 10.96
C LYS A 70 -15.60 -5.96 10.89
N PRO A 71 -15.91 -5.29 9.76
CA PRO A 71 -17.32 -5.15 9.40
C PRO A 71 -17.89 -6.56 9.23
N ASP A 72 -19.18 -6.72 9.41
CA ASP A 72 -19.90 -8.00 9.43
C ASP A 72 -19.84 -8.75 8.07
N PHE A 73 -18.65 -9.16 7.63
CA PHE A 73 -18.39 -10.06 6.52
C PHE A 73 -18.74 -11.48 6.97
N GLY A 74 -20.01 -11.74 7.29
CA GLY A 74 -20.33 -13.02 7.92
C GLY A 74 -21.78 -13.38 8.17
N ALA A 75 -22.73 -12.45 8.16
CA ALA A 75 -24.12 -12.84 8.41
C ALA A 75 -24.73 -13.75 7.31
N LYS A 76 -24.06 -13.97 6.15
CA LYS A 76 -24.59 -14.80 5.05
C LYS A 76 -23.62 -15.74 4.32
N THR A 77 -22.44 -16.08 4.86
CA THR A 77 -21.59 -17.11 4.23
C THR A 77 -21.25 -18.21 5.23
N ASN A 78 -22.01 -19.31 5.13
CA ASN A 78 -21.67 -20.60 5.74
C ASN A 78 -20.39 -21.15 5.09
N LEU A 79 -19.23 -20.63 5.46
CA LEU A 79 -17.94 -21.22 5.08
C LEU A 79 -17.42 -22.01 6.29
N LYS A 80 -17.56 -23.33 6.20
CA LYS A 80 -16.97 -24.27 7.15
C LYS A 80 -15.45 -24.05 7.15
N VAL A 81 -14.92 -23.61 8.29
CA VAL A 81 -13.49 -23.63 8.58
C VAL A 81 -13.08 -25.10 8.70
N GLY A 82 -12.46 -25.64 7.65
CA GLY A 82 -11.95 -27.00 7.65
C GLY A 82 -11.32 -27.37 6.32
N GLN A 83 -10.00 -27.59 6.35
CA GLN A 83 -9.13 -28.09 5.27
C GLN A 83 -8.79 -27.11 4.14
N ILE A 84 -7.61 -26.50 4.25
CA ILE A 84 -6.92 -25.87 3.12
C ILE A 84 -5.83 -26.85 2.68
N ALA A 85 -6.12 -27.65 1.66
CA ALA A 85 -5.11 -28.29 0.81
C ALA A 85 -4.67 -27.28 -0.28
N PRO A 86 -3.45 -27.39 -0.83
CA PRO A 86 -2.81 -26.30 -1.57
C PRO A 86 -3.20 -26.37 -3.04
N GLU A 87 -4.22 -25.61 -3.44
CA GLU A 87 -4.51 -25.40 -4.85
C GLU A 87 -4.05 -24.02 -5.32
N ARG A 88 -3.15 -24.06 -6.30
CA ARG A 88 -2.71 -22.95 -7.13
C ARG A 88 -3.92 -22.32 -7.81
N GLY A 89 -4.39 -21.25 -7.22
CA GLY A 89 -5.38 -20.36 -7.82
C GLY A 89 -5.63 -19.26 -6.81
N VAL A 90 -5.25 -18.02 -7.15
CA VAL A 90 -5.74 -16.86 -6.40
C VAL A 90 -7.26 -17.02 -6.35
N PRO A 91 -7.89 -17.19 -5.17
CA PRO A 91 -9.34 -17.25 -5.10
C PRO A 91 -9.84 -15.98 -5.77
N LYS A 92 -10.64 -16.13 -6.81
CA LYS A 92 -11.29 -15.01 -7.48
C LYS A 92 -12.12 -14.34 -6.40
N GLY A 93 -11.60 -13.24 -5.86
CA GLY A 93 -12.18 -12.53 -4.74
C GLY A 93 -13.62 -12.14 -5.07
N PRO A 94 -14.46 -11.88 -4.05
CA PRO A 94 -15.80 -11.35 -4.27
C PRO A 94 -15.72 -10.15 -5.22
N ASN A 95 -16.75 -9.97 -6.07
CA ASN A 95 -16.80 -8.90 -7.06
C ASN A 95 -16.48 -7.53 -6.40
N TRP A 96 -15.21 -7.11 -6.49
CA TRP A 96 -14.64 -5.93 -5.83
C TRP A 96 -15.16 -4.60 -6.39
N ALA A 97 -16.11 -4.65 -7.33
CA ALA A 97 -16.70 -3.48 -7.98
C ALA A 97 -17.84 -2.84 -7.17
N THR A 98 -18.27 -3.43 -6.04
CA THR A 98 -19.48 -2.95 -5.32
C THR A 98 -19.34 -2.89 -3.80
N GLU A 99 -18.20 -3.31 -3.24
CA GLU A 99 -17.98 -3.26 -1.79
C GLU A 99 -17.39 -1.90 -1.40
N GLN A 100 -18.04 -1.22 -0.47
CA GLN A 100 -17.50 -0.01 0.15
C GLN A 100 -16.17 -0.35 0.80
N GLU A 101 -15.11 0.41 0.51
CA GLU A 101 -13.82 0.23 1.16
C GLU A 101 -14.00 0.50 2.67
N VAL A 102 -13.72 -0.51 3.52
CA VAL A 102 -13.84 -0.39 4.97
C VAL A 102 -12.48 -0.40 5.65
N MET A 103 -12.33 0.46 6.67
CA MET A 103 -11.14 0.50 7.49
C MET A 103 -11.05 -0.73 8.41
N VAL A 104 -10.06 -1.60 8.17
CA VAL A 104 -9.86 -2.83 8.96
C VAL A 104 -9.02 -2.57 10.22
N LEU A 105 -7.97 -1.75 10.12
CA LEU A 105 -7.08 -1.45 11.25
C LEU A 105 -7.34 -0.06 11.81
N ARG A 106 -7.29 0.10 13.13
CA ARG A 106 -7.29 1.42 13.78
C ARG A 106 -5.88 1.81 14.19
N LYS A 107 -5.71 3.07 14.60
CA LYS A 107 -4.41 3.61 14.99
C LYS A 107 -3.89 2.95 16.26
N GLU A 108 -4.79 2.53 17.14
CA GLU A 108 -4.47 1.89 18.41
C GLU A 108 -3.90 0.48 18.23
N ASP A 109 -4.29 -0.18 17.12
CA ASP A 109 -3.84 -1.53 16.79
C ASP A 109 -2.35 -1.55 16.36
N ALA A 110 -1.81 -0.43 15.85
CA ALA A 110 -0.42 -0.33 15.39
C ALA A 110 0.61 -0.64 16.49
N LYS A 111 0.36 -0.16 17.71
CA LYS A 111 1.22 -0.42 18.87
C LYS A 111 1.18 -1.88 19.29
N GLN A 112 -0.01 -2.49 19.25
CA GLN A 112 -0.19 -3.91 19.61
C GLN A 112 0.52 -4.82 18.61
N ILE A 113 0.42 -4.53 17.31
CA ILE A 113 1.09 -5.29 16.25
C ILE A 113 2.62 -5.15 16.34
N SER A 114 3.12 -3.93 16.56
CA SER A 114 4.55 -3.65 16.71
C SER A 114 5.17 -4.43 17.88
N GLN A 115 4.49 -4.45 19.03
CA GLN A 115 4.92 -5.20 20.20
C GLN A 115 4.84 -6.72 19.98
N ALA A 116 3.78 -7.20 19.34
CA ALA A 116 3.58 -8.63 19.08
C ALA A 116 4.61 -9.22 18.10
N LEU A 117 5.08 -8.41 17.14
CA LEU A 117 6.07 -8.83 16.14
C LEU A 117 7.51 -8.50 16.55
N GLU A 118 7.70 -7.86 17.70
CA GLU A 118 9.02 -7.39 18.17
C GLU A 118 9.72 -6.45 17.18
N VAL A 119 8.94 -5.69 16.38
CA VAL A 119 9.44 -4.73 15.39
C VAL A 119 9.00 -3.31 15.76
N PRO A 120 9.78 -2.55 16.54
CA PRO A 120 9.37 -1.22 17.02
C PRO A 120 9.13 -0.20 15.89
N GLU A 121 9.90 -0.31 14.81
CA GLU A 121 9.80 0.56 13.63
C GLU A 121 8.43 0.45 12.93
N LEU A 122 7.76 -0.69 13.10
CA LEU A 122 6.49 -0.98 12.45
C LEU A 122 5.34 -0.12 12.98
N GLU A 123 5.40 0.33 14.24
CA GLU A 123 4.34 1.17 14.82
C GLU A 123 4.14 2.47 14.02
N ILE A 124 5.25 3.11 13.64
CA ILE A 124 5.24 4.38 12.91
C ILE A 124 4.71 4.15 11.50
N GLU A 125 5.17 3.11 10.81
CA GLU A 125 4.75 2.79 9.45
C GLU A 125 3.27 2.38 9.38
N LEU A 126 2.80 1.56 10.32
CA LEU A 126 1.38 1.21 10.44
C LEU A 126 0.52 2.44 10.77
N GLY A 127 1.00 3.31 11.67
CA GLY A 127 0.32 4.57 11.98
C GLY A 127 0.17 5.47 10.76
N ARG A 128 1.21 5.56 9.92
CA ARG A 128 1.17 6.30 8.64
C ARG A 128 0.22 5.66 7.64
N ALA A 129 0.27 4.33 7.48
CA ALA A 129 -0.62 3.61 6.58
C ALA A 129 -2.09 3.80 6.98
N VAL A 130 -2.40 3.69 8.28
CA VAL A 130 -3.74 3.93 8.82
C VAL A 130 -4.22 5.35 8.50
N TRP A 131 -3.36 6.34 8.67
CA TRP A 131 -3.67 7.73 8.35
C TRP A 131 -3.92 7.94 6.85
N GLN A 132 -3.11 7.31 5.99
CA GLN A 132 -3.25 7.40 4.53
C GLN A 132 -4.58 6.84 4.06
N VAL A 133 -4.95 5.64 4.53
CA VAL A 133 -6.21 4.99 4.15
C VAL A 133 -7.41 5.80 4.68
N ARG A 134 -7.40 6.24 5.93
CA ARG A 134 -8.46 7.11 6.48
C ARG A 134 -8.67 8.38 5.66
N ARG A 135 -7.58 8.98 5.17
CA ARG A 135 -7.66 10.18 4.33
C ARG A 135 -8.29 9.87 2.96
N ILE A 136 -7.94 8.73 2.37
CA ILE A 136 -8.51 8.27 1.10
C ILE A 136 -10.01 8.01 1.24
N LEU A 137 -10.43 7.26 2.28
CA LEU A 137 -11.84 6.96 2.54
C LEU A 137 -12.69 8.22 2.69
N LYS A 138 -12.24 9.18 3.51
CA LYS A 138 -12.92 10.47 3.66
C LYS A 138 -13.07 11.25 2.35
N ALA A 139 -12.03 11.22 1.51
CA ALA A 139 -12.09 11.87 0.20
C ALA A 139 -13.09 11.18 -0.73
N GLN A 140 -13.17 9.85 -0.70
CA GLN A 140 -14.17 9.09 -1.45
C GLN A 140 -15.59 9.38 -0.95
N GLU A 141 -15.81 9.41 0.37
CA GLU A 141 -17.11 9.75 0.98
C GLU A 141 -17.60 11.13 0.51
N ALA A 142 -16.75 12.15 0.57
CA ALA A 142 -17.08 13.50 0.11
C ALA A 142 -17.44 13.55 -1.39
N LEU A 143 -16.70 12.82 -2.24
CA LEU A 143 -17.01 12.73 -3.68
C LEU A 143 -18.34 12.02 -3.94
N VAL A 144 -18.70 11.03 -3.11
CA VAL A 144 -19.98 10.34 -3.21
C VAL A 144 -21.13 11.25 -2.77
N GLU A 145 -20.94 12.05 -1.72
CA GLU A 145 -21.90 13.06 -1.28
C GLU A 145 -22.12 14.13 -2.35
N GLU A 146 -21.06 14.71 -2.91
CA GLU A 146 -21.14 15.72 -3.97
C GLU A 146 -21.89 15.18 -5.20
N LYS A 147 -21.62 13.94 -5.62
CA LYS A 147 -22.35 13.31 -6.73
C LYS A 147 -23.84 13.12 -6.42
N LYS A 148 -24.19 12.80 -5.18
CA LYS A 148 -25.60 12.69 -4.76
C LYS A 148 -26.30 14.04 -4.83
N ASP A 149 -25.63 15.10 -4.37
CA ASP A 149 -26.17 16.46 -4.39
C ASP A 149 -26.38 16.98 -5.83
N LEU A 150 -25.42 16.74 -6.72
CA LEU A 150 -25.53 17.08 -8.15
C LEU A 150 -26.67 16.34 -8.85
N ASN A 151 -26.83 15.05 -8.56
CA ASN A 151 -27.93 14.25 -9.13
C ASN A 151 -29.29 14.73 -8.63
N LYS A 152 -29.40 15.11 -7.35
CA LYS A 152 -30.63 15.67 -6.79
C LYS A 152 -30.97 17.02 -7.43
N ALA A 153 -30.00 17.92 -7.57
CA ALA A 153 -30.19 19.22 -8.21
C ALA A 153 -30.53 19.12 -9.71
N GLY A 154 -30.06 18.07 -10.41
CA GLY A 154 -30.42 17.79 -11.79
C GLY A 154 -31.84 17.23 -11.97
N SER A 155 -32.35 16.50 -10.98
CA SER A 155 -33.71 15.93 -10.99
C SER A 155 -34.81 16.95 -10.62
N GLU A 156 -34.46 18.07 -10.00
CA GLU A 156 -35.40 19.13 -9.58
C GLU A 156 -35.57 20.26 -10.63
N ARG A 157 -34.92 20.17 -11.80
CA ARG A 157 -35.15 21.10 -12.92
C ARG A 157 -36.32 20.58 -13.78
N PRO A 158 -37.40 21.37 -13.99
CA PRO A 158 -38.57 20.99 -14.78
C PRO A 158 -38.28 20.87 -16.28
#